data_AF-A0A379X0X2-F1
#
_entry.id   AF-A0A379X0X2-F1
#
_cell.length_a   1.000
_cell.length_b   1.000
_cell.length_c   1.000
_cell.angle_alpha   90.00
_cell.angle_beta   90.00
_cell.angle_gamma   90.00
#
_symmetry.space_group_name_H-M   'P 1'
#
loop_
_entity.id
_entity.type
_entity.pdbx_description
1 polymer ?
#
loop_
_entity_poly.entity_id
_entity_poly.type
_entity_poly.pdbx_seq_one_letter_code
_entity_poly.pdbx_strand_id
1 'polypeptide(L)'
;MVLNGILSTNLIFDTLAVNNGSQVNVAESSLISDTITLTNGSSMNIGDEGYVGTDHLTIDSYSTVDLSSADNTSIYSLAGYYYTPSLYANTITVTNGGMLDVNVDQFDNNGVFSTDKLELTSGNTADHNGNVVSGVFNIHSSDYVLNADLVNDRTWDTTQANYGYGTIAMNSDGHLTINGNGDINNGDELDNSSVDNVVAATGNYKVRIDNATGAGSVADYKGNELIYVNDVNTDATFSAANKADLGAYTYQAKQEGNTVVLEQMELTDYANMALSIPSANTNIWNLEQDTVGTRLTNARHGLADNGGAW
;
A
#
# COMPACT_ATOMS: atom_id res chain seq x y z
N MET A 1 -8.36 26.39 -7.69
CA MET A 1 -9.01 27.38 -6.80
C MET A 1 -8.87 26.81 -5.40
N VAL A 2 -8.18 27.47 -4.47
CA VAL A 2 -8.09 26.92 -3.10
C VAL A 2 -9.35 27.38 -2.36
N LEU A 3 -10.22 26.46 -2.00
CA LEU A 3 -11.33 26.77 -1.10
C LEU A 3 -10.77 26.82 0.33
N ASN A 4 -9.96 27.83 0.62
CA ASN A 4 -9.50 28.12 1.98
C ASN A 4 -10.60 28.91 2.69
N GLY A 5 -11.56 28.20 3.24
CA GLY A 5 -12.54 28.75 4.16
C GLY A 5 -12.45 27.99 5.47
N ILE A 6 -12.20 28.69 6.57
CA ILE A 6 -12.69 28.25 7.89
C ILE A 6 -14.21 28.17 7.73
N LEU A 7 -14.72 26.98 7.44
CA LEU A 7 -16.12 26.72 7.08
C LEU A 7 -16.85 26.25 8.32
N SER A 8 -17.15 27.19 9.22
CA SER A 8 -17.79 26.91 10.51
C SER A 8 -19.30 26.59 10.42
N THR A 9 -19.83 26.14 9.27
CA THR A 9 -21.25 25.81 9.10
C THR A 9 -21.45 24.73 8.02
N ASN A 10 -22.22 23.69 8.35
CA ASN A 10 -22.65 22.61 7.46
C ASN A 10 -22.96 23.09 6.02
N LEU A 11 -22.27 22.51 5.04
CA LEU A 11 -22.58 22.69 3.62
C LEU A 11 -23.36 21.46 3.13
N ILE A 12 -24.51 21.70 2.50
CA ILE A 12 -25.30 20.68 1.81
C ILE A 12 -25.28 21.02 0.32
N PHE A 13 -24.65 20.18 -0.48
CA PHE A 13 -24.63 20.27 -1.94
C PHE A 13 -25.35 19.07 -2.56
N ASP A 14 -25.83 19.23 -3.80
CA ASP A 14 -26.28 18.09 -4.61
C ASP A 14 -25.06 17.41 -5.27
N THR A 15 -24.11 18.21 -5.76
CA THR A 15 -22.88 17.72 -6.35
C THR A 15 -21.73 18.67 -6.06
N LEU A 16 -20.59 18.13 -5.64
CA LEU A 16 -19.32 18.84 -5.49
C LEU A 16 -18.30 18.29 -6.49
N ALA A 17 -17.84 19.16 -7.39
CA ALA A 17 -16.73 18.87 -8.29
C ALA A 17 -15.47 19.63 -7.86
N VAL A 18 -14.41 18.89 -7.53
CA VAL A 18 -13.07 19.40 -7.20
C VAL A 18 -12.14 19.08 -8.36
N ASN A 19 -11.60 20.10 -9.03
CA ASN A 19 -10.84 19.91 -10.26
C ASN A 19 -9.63 20.84 -10.38
N ASN A 20 -8.74 20.51 -11.33
CA ASN A 20 -7.61 21.34 -11.75
C ASN A 20 -6.69 21.72 -10.58
N GLY A 21 -6.26 20.74 -9.80
CA GLY A 21 -5.41 20.93 -8.63
C GLY A 21 -6.07 21.72 -7.49
N SER A 22 -7.41 21.74 -7.43
CA SER A 22 -8.12 22.38 -6.33
C SER A 22 -8.04 21.53 -5.08
N GLN A 23 -8.10 22.18 -3.92
CA GLN A 23 -7.93 21.54 -2.62
C GLN A 23 -9.14 21.85 -1.75
N VAL A 24 -9.64 20.84 -1.06
CA VAL A 24 -10.67 20.91 -0.03
C VAL A 24 -10.07 20.40 1.27
N ASN A 25 -10.22 21.16 2.37
CA ASN A 25 -9.81 20.71 3.69
C ASN A 25 -11.07 20.63 4.55
N VAL A 26 -11.33 19.47 5.14
CA VAL A 26 -12.45 19.19 6.04
C VAL A 26 -11.86 18.76 7.38
N ALA A 27 -11.65 19.74 8.26
CA ALA A 27 -11.24 19.55 9.64
C ALA A 27 -12.13 20.43 10.52
N GLU A 28 -12.52 19.95 11.71
CA GLU A 28 -13.47 20.63 12.62
C GLU A 28 -14.74 21.12 11.88
N SER A 29 -15.17 20.38 10.86
CA SER A 29 -16.22 20.80 9.93
C SER A 29 -16.84 19.61 9.21
N SER A 30 -17.97 19.86 8.55
CA SER A 30 -18.73 18.85 7.83
C SER A 30 -19.01 19.26 6.38
N LEU A 31 -18.93 18.28 5.49
CA LEU A 31 -19.27 18.38 4.09
C LEU A 31 -20.27 17.29 3.73
N ILE A 32 -21.47 17.68 3.30
CA ILE A 32 -22.51 16.74 2.87
C ILE A 32 -22.83 17.04 1.40
N SER A 33 -22.73 16.03 0.54
CA SER A 33 -23.05 16.16 -0.88
C SER A 33 -23.51 14.84 -1.46
N ASP A 34 -24.56 14.78 -2.29
CA ASP A 34 -24.98 13.48 -2.88
C ASP A 34 -23.84 12.89 -3.72
N THR A 35 -23.14 13.71 -4.50
CA THR A 35 -21.95 13.27 -5.25
C THR A 35 -20.74 14.16 -4.98
N ILE A 36 -19.57 13.56 -4.85
CA ILE A 36 -18.27 14.24 -4.77
C ILE A 36 -17.34 13.65 -5.82
N THR A 37 -16.71 14.49 -6.65
CA THR A 37 -15.76 14.05 -7.68
C THR A 37 -14.48 14.87 -7.61
N LEU A 38 -13.34 14.20 -7.44
CA LEU A 38 -12.00 14.80 -7.52
C LEU A 38 -11.32 14.40 -8.83
N THR A 39 -10.85 15.39 -9.60
CA THR A 39 -10.16 15.18 -10.89
C THR A 39 -8.93 16.07 -11.05
N ASN A 40 -8.05 15.69 -11.98
CA ASN A 40 -6.90 16.48 -12.44
C ASN A 40 -5.99 16.95 -11.29
N GLY A 41 -5.50 16.01 -10.48
CA GLY A 41 -4.55 16.26 -9.39
C GLY A 41 -5.14 17.06 -8.23
N SER A 42 -6.44 16.97 -8.01
CA SER A 42 -7.11 17.67 -6.90
C SER A 42 -6.93 16.91 -5.57
N SER A 43 -7.18 17.58 -4.45
CA SER A 43 -7.10 16.93 -3.15
C SER A 43 -8.29 17.24 -2.23
N MET A 44 -8.64 16.28 -1.39
CA MET A 44 -9.50 16.46 -0.24
C MET A 44 -8.80 15.88 0.99
N ASN A 45 -8.51 16.72 1.97
CA ASN A 45 -7.92 16.29 3.23
C ASN A 45 -9.03 16.26 4.27
N ILE A 46 -9.31 15.10 4.85
CA ILE A 46 -10.25 14.94 5.95
C ILE A 46 -9.39 14.73 7.21
N GLY A 47 -9.30 15.80 7.99
CA GLY A 47 -8.49 15.88 9.18
C GLY A 47 -9.31 15.68 10.45
N ASP A 48 -8.74 16.11 11.56
CA ASP A 48 -9.33 15.98 12.89
C ASP A 48 -10.74 16.57 13.00
N GLU A 49 -11.64 15.84 13.66
CA GLU A 49 -13.08 16.17 13.78
C GLU A 49 -13.79 16.51 12.43
N GLY A 50 -13.21 16.09 11.31
CA GLY A 50 -13.76 16.26 9.96
C GLY A 50 -14.79 15.19 9.63
N TYR A 51 -15.88 15.57 8.99
CA TYR A 51 -16.89 14.63 8.49
C TYR A 51 -17.27 14.90 7.04
N VAL A 52 -17.17 13.88 6.19
CA VAL A 52 -17.67 13.91 4.82
C VAL A 52 -18.74 12.84 4.64
N GLY A 53 -19.94 13.26 4.25
CA GLY A 53 -21.04 12.37 3.90
C GLY A 53 -21.41 12.51 2.43
N THR A 54 -21.41 11.41 1.70
CA THR A 54 -21.82 11.39 0.30
C THR A 54 -22.50 10.09 -0.09
N ASP A 55 -23.23 10.07 -1.21
CA ASP A 55 -23.72 8.81 -1.78
C ASP A 55 -22.62 8.20 -2.67
N HIS A 56 -21.98 9.02 -3.52
CA HIS A 56 -20.89 8.59 -4.40
C HIS A 56 -19.66 9.50 -4.33
N LEU A 57 -18.52 8.92 -3.96
CA LEU A 57 -17.20 9.56 -4.06
C LEU A 57 -16.43 8.99 -5.25
N THR A 58 -15.93 9.86 -6.14
CA THR A 58 -15.02 9.47 -7.22
C THR A 58 -13.68 10.18 -7.08
N ILE A 59 -12.60 9.40 -7.05
CA ILE A 59 -11.21 9.87 -7.00
C ILE A 59 -10.52 9.44 -8.30
N ASP A 60 -10.24 10.41 -9.16
CA ASP A 60 -9.75 10.17 -10.52
C ASP A 60 -8.56 11.09 -10.85
N SER A 61 -7.77 10.69 -11.84
CA SER A 61 -6.82 11.53 -12.55
C SER A 61 -5.76 12.11 -11.61
N TYR A 62 -5.13 11.20 -10.86
CA TYR A 62 -4.08 11.50 -9.88
C TYR A 62 -4.53 12.42 -8.73
N SER A 63 -5.83 12.46 -8.44
CA SER A 63 -6.36 13.17 -7.27
C SER A 63 -6.23 12.31 -6.01
N THR A 64 -6.26 12.95 -4.84
CA THR A 64 -6.07 12.26 -3.55
C THR A 64 -7.16 12.64 -2.56
N VAL A 65 -7.73 11.64 -1.89
CA VAL A 65 -8.44 11.83 -0.62
C VAL A 65 -7.56 11.29 0.48
N ASP A 66 -7.18 12.15 1.42
CA ASP A 66 -6.31 11.81 2.55
C ASP A 66 -7.14 11.76 3.84
N LEU A 67 -7.13 10.61 4.50
CA LEU A 67 -7.76 10.33 5.78
C LEU A 67 -6.65 10.25 6.83
N SER A 68 -6.45 11.36 7.55
CA SER A 68 -5.30 11.56 8.45
C SER A 68 -5.67 11.58 9.94
N SER A 69 -6.95 11.43 10.28
CA SER A 69 -7.41 11.29 11.66
C SER A 69 -8.42 10.15 11.80
N ALA A 70 -8.18 9.27 12.77
CA ALA A 70 -9.15 8.32 13.32
C ALA A 70 -9.95 8.91 14.50
N ASP A 71 -9.57 10.10 14.98
CA ASP A 71 -10.31 10.81 16.02
C ASP A 71 -11.49 11.53 15.40
N ASN A 72 -12.63 10.84 15.41
CA ASN A 72 -13.92 11.44 15.13
C ASN A 72 -14.82 11.31 16.36
N THR A 73 -14.39 11.98 17.42
CA THR A 73 -15.35 12.50 18.40
C THR A 73 -16.23 13.53 17.69
N SER A 74 -17.27 13.05 17.00
CA SER A 74 -18.10 13.92 16.17
C SER A 74 -18.58 15.15 16.94
N ILE A 75 -18.58 16.30 16.24
CA ILE A 75 -19.32 17.52 16.63
C ILE A 75 -20.82 17.21 16.88
N TYR A 76 -21.31 16.04 16.43
CA TYR A 76 -22.67 15.53 16.59
C TYR A 76 -22.86 14.54 17.74
N SER A 77 -21.94 14.46 18.71
CA SER A 77 -22.09 13.56 19.87
C SER A 77 -23.33 13.93 20.72
N LEU A 78 -24.50 13.44 20.33
CA LEU A 78 -25.69 13.40 21.15
C LEU A 78 -25.64 12.12 21.96
N ALA A 79 -25.14 12.25 23.18
CA ALA A 79 -25.28 11.29 24.29
C ALA A 79 -24.85 9.83 24.00
N GLY A 80 -23.55 9.55 24.20
CA GLY A 80 -23.07 8.22 24.56
C GLY A 80 -22.59 7.34 23.41
N TYR A 81 -21.30 7.49 23.06
CA TYR A 81 -20.44 6.53 22.35
C TYR A 81 -21.00 5.90 21.06
N TYR A 82 -20.89 6.64 19.96
CA TYR A 82 -20.75 6.05 18.63
C TYR A 82 -19.64 6.80 17.90
N TYR A 83 -18.57 6.09 17.54
CA TYR A 83 -17.56 6.61 16.62
C TYR A 83 -18.24 6.75 15.26
N THR A 84 -18.15 7.95 14.65
CA THR A 84 -18.59 8.14 13.27
C THR A 84 -17.37 8.07 12.37
N PRO A 85 -17.39 7.38 11.22
CA PRO A 85 -16.27 7.43 10.30
C PRO A 85 -16.08 8.87 9.79
N SER A 86 -14.83 9.27 9.54
CA SER A 86 -14.49 10.59 8.97
C SER A 86 -15.03 10.75 7.54
N LEU A 87 -15.21 9.63 6.82
CA LEU A 87 -15.84 9.56 5.51
C LEU A 87 -16.93 8.49 5.48
N TYR A 88 -18.15 8.89 5.14
CA TYR A 88 -19.24 7.98 4.79
C TYR A 88 -19.58 8.15 3.31
N ALA A 89 -19.52 7.07 2.55
CA ALA A 89 -19.92 7.04 1.15
C ALA A 89 -20.55 5.69 0.79
N ASN A 90 -21.75 5.64 0.22
CA ASN A 90 -22.33 4.34 -0.20
C ASN A 90 -21.43 3.64 -1.24
N THR A 91 -20.84 4.41 -2.15
CA THR A 91 -19.83 3.91 -3.10
C THR A 91 -18.64 4.84 -3.19
N ILE A 92 -17.43 4.26 -3.14
CA ILE A 92 -16.18 4.94 -3.44
C ILE A 92 -15.58 4.32 -4.71
N THR A 93 -15.37 5.14 -5.74
CA THR A 93 -14.65 4.75 -6.95
C THR A 93 -13.27 5.40 -6.96
N VAL A 94 -12.22 4.60 -7.05
CA VAL A 94 -10.84 5.05 -7.16
C VAL A 94 -10.27 4.54 -8.47
N THR A 95 -9.87 5.44 -9.35
CA THR A 95 -9.43 5.08 -10.71
C THR A 95 -8.37 6.01 -11.27
N ASN A 96 -7.70 5.57 -12.35
CA ASN A 96 -6.85 6.40 -13.21
C ASN A 96 -5.84 7.26 -12.40
N GLY A 97 -5.14 6.60 -11.47
CA GLY A 97 -4.09 7.22 -10.63
C GLY A 97 -4.63 7.93 -9.40
N GLY A 98 -5.96 8.04 -9.25
CA GLY A 98 -6.58 8.53 -8.02
C GLY A 98 -6.18 7.69 -6.81
N MET A 99 -6.14 8.31 -5.64
CA MET A 99 -5.68 7.69 -4.40
C MET A 99 -6.67 7.94 -3.25
N LEU A 100 -7.16 6.85 -2.66
CA LEU A 100 -7.74 6.86 -1.32
C LEU A 100 -6.62 6.50 -0.34
N ASP A 101 -6.20 7.47 0.45
CA ASP A 101 -5.06 7.34 1.36
C ASP A 101 -5.57 7.26 2.81
N VAL A 102 -5.32 6.12 3.45
CA VAL A 102 -5.66 5.83 4.85
C VAL A 102 -4.38 5.79 5.65
N ASN A 103 -4.10 6.90 6.33
CA ASN A 103 -2.89 7.08 7.11
C ASN A 103 -3.24 7.30 8.59
N VAL A 104 -3.71 6.23 9.24
CA VAL A 104 -4.04 6.26 10.66
C VAL A 104 -3.30 5.16 11.42
N ASP A 105 -2.99 5.42 12.69
CA ASP A 105 -2.32 4.43 13.54
C ASP A 105 -3.28 3.30 13.95
N GLN A 106 -2.82 2.06 13.78
CA GLN A 106 -3.33 0.73 14.21
C GLN A 106 -4.78 0.54 14.73
N PHE A 107 -5.46 -0.43 14.09
CA PHE A 107 -6.63 -1.20 14.55
C PHE A 107 -7.87 -0.39 14.94
N ASP A 108 -8.46 0.30 13.97
CA ASP A 108 -9.78 0.90 14.15
C ASP A 108 -10.88 -0.09 13.72
N ASN A 109 -11.47 -0.79 14.69
CA ASN A 109 -12.64 -1.66 14.47
C ASN A 109 -13.85 -0.91 13.89
N ASN A 110 -13.88 0.43 13.94
CA ASN A 110 -14.98 1.24 13.43
C ASN A 110 -14.67 1.90 12.08
N GLY A 111 -13.43 1.75 11.59
CA GLY A 111 -12.96 2.27 10.29
C GLY A 111 -12.92 3.79 10.19
N VAL A 112 -11.87 4.30 9.56
CA VAL A 112 -11.76 5.74 9.19
C VAL A 112 -12.75 6.16 8.11
N PHE A 113 -13.22 5.20 7.31
CA PHE A 113 -14.30 5.38 6.37
C PHE A 113 -15.26 4.20 6.39
N SER A 114 -16.51 4.46 6.01
CA SER A 114 -17.55 3.46 5.79
C SER A 114 -18.04 3.54 4.36
N THR A 115 -18.15 2.38 3.71
CA THR A 115 -18.73 2.26 2.38
C THR A 115 -19.34 0.89 2.18
N ASP A 116 -20.35 0.78 1.31
CA ASP A 116 -20.89 -0.52 0.91
C ASP A 116 -19.99 -1.16 -0.16
N LYS A 117 -19.31 -0.32 -0.95
CA LYS A 117 -18.53 -0.77 -2.12
C LYS A 117 -17.36 0.15 -2.40
N LEU A 118 -16.16 -0.44 -2.41
CA LEU A 118 -14.94 0.17 -2.91
C LEU A 118 -14.65 -0.37 -4.31
N GLU A 119 -14.93 0.44 -5.33
CA GLU A 119 -14.55 0.16 -6.71
C GLU A 119 -13.13 0.66 -6.98
N LEU A 120 -12.17 -0.25 -6.96
CA LEU A 120 -10.75 0.04 -7.11
C LEU A 120 -10.26 -0.49 -8.46
N THR A 121 -10.29 0.35 -9.50
CA THR A 121 -10.08 -0.09 -10.88
C THR A 121 -9.02 0.76 -11.60
N SER A 122 -8.53 0.27 -12.74
CA SER A 122 -7.72 1.07 -13.66
C SER A 122 -8.59 1.87 -14.62
N GLY A 123 -7.98 2.87 -15.27
CA GLY A 123 -8.57 3.48 -16.45
C GLY A 123 -8.75 2.46 -17.60
N ASN A 124 -9.61 2.79 -18.56
CA ASN A 124 -9.87 1.95 -19.75
C ASN A 124 -8.73 1.96 -20.77
N THR A 125 -7.73 2.81 -20.59
CA THR A 125 -6.60 2.98 -21.51
C THR A 125 -5.31 2.99 -20.72
N ALA A 126 -4.32 2.20 -21.17
CA ALA A 126 -2.95 2.33 -20.71
C ALA A 126 -2.41 3.74 -21.00
N ASP A 127 -1.42 4.19 -20.22
CA ASP A 127 -0.75 5.46 -20.50
C ASP A 127 -0.01 5.43 -21.85
N HIS A 128 0.58 6.57 -22.24
CA HIS A 128 1.36 6.69 -23.48
C HIS A 128 2.55 5.73 -23.57
N ASN A 129 2.94 5.12 -22.45
CA ASN A 129 4.06 4.19 -22.32
C ASN A 129 3.57 2.73 -22.23
N GLY A 130 2.26 2.48 -22.30
CA GLY A 130 1.67 1.16 -22.19
C GLY A 130 1.50 0.65 -20.75
N ASN A 131 1.68 1.50 -19.74
CA ASN A 131 1.47 1.11 -18.34
C ASN A 131 -0.02 1.20 -17.96
N VAL A 132 -0.46 0.26 -17.13
CA VAL A 132 -1.78 0.32 -16.49
C VAL A 132 -1.76 1.42 -15.44
N VAL A 133 -2.64 2.42 -15.59
CA VAL A 133 -2.85 3.48 -14.60
C VAL A 133 -4.04 3.09 -13.74
N SER A 134 -3.74 2.58 -12.55
CA SER A 134 -4.70 2.08 -11.57
C SER A 134 -5.09 3.14 -10.54
N GLY A 135 -6.32 3.07 -10.04
CA GLY A 135 -6.65 3.67 -8.76
C GLY A 135 -5.87 2.99 -7.64
N VAL A 136 -5.56 3.73 -6.58
CA VAL A 136 -4.74 3.29 -5.46
C VAL A 136 -5.52 3.41 -4.16
N PHE A 137 -5.67 2.30 -3.44
CA PHE A 137 -6.08 2.29 -2.04
C PHE A 137 -4.83 2.05 -1.20
N ASN A 138 -4.40 3.05 -0.43
CA ASN A 138 -3.17 2.99 0.36
C ASN A 138 -3.50 2.95 1.84
N ILE A 139 -2.98 1.94 2.55
CA ILE A 139 -3.17 1.80 4.00
C ILE A 139 -1.87 2.04 4.79
N HIS A 140 -0.77 2.39 4.13
CA HIS A 140 0.54 2.54 4.78
C HIS A 140 0.89 1.34 5.67
N SER A 141 1.24 1.55 6.94
CA SER A 141 1.52 0.50 7.93
C SER A 141 0.30 0.13 8.78
N SER A 142 -0.91 0.52 8.35
CA SER A 142 -2.13 0.23 9.10
C SER A 142 -2.44 -1.26 9.08
N ASP A 143 -3.02 -1.74 10.18
CA ASP A 143 -3.79 -2.98 10.19
C ASP A 143 -5.27 -2.59 9.98
N TYR A 144 -5.74 -2.72 8.75
CA TYR A 144 -7.02 -2.18 8.30
C TYR A 144 -8.01 -3.29 7.97
N VAL A 145 -9.25 -3.12 8.41
CA VAL A 145 -10.36 -4.02 8.10
C VAL A 145 -11.34 -3.28 7.18
N LEU A 146 -11.44 -3.74 5.93
CA LEU A 146 -12.42 -3.25 4.97
C LEU A 146 -13.71 -4.05 5.08
N ASN A 147 -14.71 -3.48 5.75
CA ASN A 147 -16.07 -3.98 5.82
C ASN A 147 -16.91 -3.44 4.64
N ALA A 148 -16.44 -3.70 3.41
CA ALA A 148 -17.07 -3.29 2.17
C ALA A 148 -16.72 -4.26 1.05
N ASP A 149 -17.55 -4.32 0.01
CA ASP A 149 -17.22 -5.08 -1.20
C ASP A 149 -16.06 -4.40 -1.93
N LEU A 150 -14.99 -5.15 -2.19
CA LEU A 150 -13.86 -4.70 -3.00
C LEU A 150 -14.04 -5.21 -4.44
N VAL A 151 -14.34 -4.31 -5.37
CA VAL A 151 -14.70 -4.72 -6.74
C VAL A 151 -13.88 -4.02 -7.81
N ASN A 152 -13.62 -4.74 -8.91
CA ASN A 152 -13.30 -4.15 -10.19
C ASN A 152 -13.67 -5.09 -11.35
N ASP A 153 -13.80 -4.51 -12.53
CA ASP A 153 -14.18 -5.19 -13.77
C ASP A 153 -12.97 -5.70 -14.59
N ARG A 154 -11.77 -5.68 -14.00
CA ARG A 154 -10.52 -6.01 -14.70
C ARG A 154 -10.15 -7.48 -14.55
N THR A 155 -9.46 -7.98 -15.57
CA THR A 155 -8.90 -9.33 -15.59
C THR A 155 -7.38 -9.30 -15.60
N TRP A 156 -6.77 -10.36 -15.08
CA TRP A 156 -5.33 -10.59 -15.14
C TRP A 156 -4.87 -11.13 -16.51
N ASP A 157 -5.79 -11.56 -17.37
CA ASP A 157 -5.47 -12.01 -18.72
C ASP A 157 -5.08 -10.82 -19.62
N THR A 158 -3.77 -10.66 -19.83
CA THR A 158 -3.14 -9.62 -20.67
C THR A 158 -3.63 -9.58 -22.13
N THR A 159 -4.33 -10.62 -22.59
CA THR A 159 -4.88 -10.68 -23.95
C THR A 159 -6.29 -10.11 -24.07
N GLN A 160 -6.99 -9.92 -22.95
CA GLN A 160 -8.35 -9.37 -22.93
C GLN A 160 -8.35 -7.85 -23.01
N ALA A 161 -9.41 -7.30 -23.60
CA ALA A 161 -9.59 -5.86 -23.72
C ALA A 161 -9.75 -5.15 -22.36
N ASN A 162 -10.24 -5.86 -21.34
CA ASN A 162 -10.36 -5.36 -19.98
C ASN A 162 -9.19 -5.80 -19.07
N TYR A 163 -8.03 -6.15 -19.64
CA TYR A 163 -6.82 -6.31 -18.85
C TYR A 163 -6.52 -5.03 -18.05
N GLY A 164 -6.27 -5.19 -16.77
CA GLY A 164 -5.99 -4.08 -15.86
C GLY A 164 -6.04 -4.53 -14.41
N TYR A 165 -5.97 -3.58 -13.49
CA TYR A 165 -6.06 -3.88 -12.07
C TYR A 165 -6.36 -2.63 -11.24
N GLY A 166 -6.95 -2.84 -10.06
CA GLY A 166 -6.82 -1.90 -8.93
C GLY A 166 -5.43 -1.99 -8.28
N THR A 167 -5.02 -1.02 -7.47
CA THR A 167 -3.78 -1.14 -6.68
C THR A 167 -4.04 -0.96 -5.20
N ILE A 168 -3.66 -1.97 -4.42
CA ILE A 168 -3.63 -1.90 -2.96
C ILE A 168 -2.19 -1.62 -2.57
N ALA A 169 -1.96 -0.52 -1.89
CA ALA A 169 -0.65 -0.07 -1.44
C ALA A 169 -0.54 -0.17 0.08
N MET A 170 0.62 -0.61 0.55
CA MET A 170 0.94 -0.74 1.97
C MET A 170 2.45 -0.81 2.17
N ASN A 171 2.90 -0.47 3.38
CA ASN A 171 4.23 -0.82 3.85
C ASN A 171 4.28 -2.32 4.17
N SER A 172 5.48 -2.89 4.31
CA SER A 172 5.63 -4.33 4.56
C SER A 172 5.06 -4.83 5.89
N ASP A 173 4.77 -3.92 6.82
CA ASP A 173 4.17 -4.15 8.13
C ASP A 173 2.68 -3.78 8.19
N GLY A 174 2.10 -3.32 7.08
CA GLY A 174 0.66 -3.15 6.94
C GLY A 174 -0.05 -4.48 6.68
N HIS A 175 -1.33 -4.53 7.05
CA HIS A 175 -2.20 -5.68 6.85
C HIS A 175 -3.60 -5.22 6.45
N LEU A 176 -4.20 -5.88 5.45
CA LEU A 176 -5.56 -5.61 4.99
C LEU A 176 -6.42 -6.87 5.11
N THR A 177 -7.45 -6.82 5.96
CA THR A 177 -8.54 -7.80 5.92
C THR A 177 -9.71 -7.24 5.10
N ILE A 178 -10.29 -8.04 4.21
CA ILE A 178 -11.48 -7.70 3.41
C ILE A 178 -12.62 -8.63 3.79
N ASN A 179 -13.71 -8.07 4.32
CA ASN A 179 -14.87 -8.83 4.78
C ASN A 179 -16.11 -8.71 3.89
N GLY A 180 -16.11 -7.79 2.91
CA GLY A 180 -17.31 -7.48 2.13
C GLY A 180 -18.33 -6.65 2.93
N ASN A 181 -19.44 -6.28 2.29
CA ASN A 181 -20.56 -5.57 2.93
C ASN A 181 -21.62 -6.50 3.56
N GLY A 182 -21.33 -7.80 3.62
CA GLY A 182 -22.26 -8.87 4.03
C GLY A 182 -22.63 -8.88 5.52
N ASP A 183 -23.78 -8.26 5.82
CA ASP A 183 -24.80 -8.58 6.83
C ASP A 183 -24.34 -9.09 8.24
N ILE A 184 -23.86 -8.18 9.09
CA ILE A 184 -23.56 -8.44 10.53
C ILE A 184 -24.84 -8.74 11.36
N ASN A 185 -26.05 -8.68 10.76
CA ASN A 185 -27.34 -8.67 11.49
C ASN A 185 -27.75 -9.97 12.19
N ASN A 186 -26.94 -11.03 12.11
CA ASN A 186 -27.18 -12.27 12.86
C ASN A 186 -26.16 -12.56 13.98
N GLY A 187 -25.30 -11.59 14.31
CA GLY A 187 -24.62 -11.52 15.60
C GLY A 187 -23.44 -12.45 15.83
N ASP A 188 -23.03 -13.28 14.85
CA ASP A 188 -21.90 -14.21 15.03
C ASP A 188 -21.02 -14.44 13.78
N GLU A 189 -21.23 -13.78 12.63
CA GLU A 189 -20.42 -14.06 11.43
C GLU A 189 -20.00 -12.78 10.67
N LEU A 190 -18.68 -12.55 10.59
CA LEU A 190 -18.04 -11.75 9.55
C LEU A 190 -17.94 -12.66 8.32
N ASP A 191 -18.91 -12.53 7.43
CA ASP A 191 -19.11 -13.31 6.19
C ASP A 191 -19.34 -14.83 6.36
N ASN A 192 -20.62 -15.21 6.52
CA ASN A 192 -21.08 -16.58 6.30
C ASN A 192 -21.31 -16.86 4.81
N SER A 193 -20.24 -16.88 4.03
CA SER A 193 -20.20 -17.25 2.61
C SER A 193 -20.81 -18.63 2.28
N SER A 194 -21.19 -19.44 3.28
CA SER A 194 -21.95 -20.68 3.06
C SER A 194 -23.46 -20.49 2.89
N VAL A 195 -23.99 -19.29 3.21
CA VAL A 195 -25.44 -18.99 3.20
C VAL A 195 -25.80 -17.81 2.29
N ASP A 196 -24.89 -16.84 2.10
CA ASP A 196 -25.10 -15.72 1.18
C ASP A 196 -24.17 -15.81 -0.04
N ASN A 197 -24.71 -15.53 -1.23
CA ASN A 197 -23.98 -15.57 -2.51
C ASN A 197 -23.38 -14.18 -2.84
N VAL A 198 -23.09 -13.39 -1.80
CA VAL A 198 -22.39 -12.11 -1.87
C VAL A 198 -20.89 -12.39 -1.79
N VAL A 199 -20.12 -11.68 -2.61
CA VAL A 199 -18.68 -11.91 -2.73
C VAL A 199 -17.93 -10.69 -2.23
N ALA A 200 -17.10 -10.85 -1.20
CA ALA A 200 -16.37 -9.77 -0.53
C ALA A 200 -15.35 -9.09 -1.44
N ALA A 201 -14.73 -9.84 -2.35
CA ALA A 201 -13.78 -9.28 -3.31
C ALA A 201 -13.87 -9.95 -4.68
N THR A 202 -13.92 -9.13 -5.73
CA THR A 202 -13.94 -9.58 -7.13
C THR A 202 -13.00 -8.77 -8.02
N GLY A 203 -12.50 -9.39 -9.10
CA GLY A 203 -11.65 -8.71 -10.10
C GLY A 203 -10.14 -8.91 -9.91
N ASN A 204 -9.33 -8.04 -10.54
CA ASN A 204 -7.86 -8.15 -10.52
C ASN A 204 -7.19 -6.98 -9.80
N TYR A 205 -6.20 -7.27 -8.97
CA TYR A 205 -5.50 -6.31 -8.14
C TYR A 205 -3.99 -6.46 -8.26
N LYS A 206 -3.32 -5.32 -8.13
CA LYS A 206 -1.89 -5.22 -7.89
C LYS A 206 -1.65 -4.95 -6.41
N VAL A 207 -0.70 -5.66 -5.81
CA VAL A 207 -0.20 -5.33 -4.47
C VAL A 207 1.08 -4.52 -4.61
N ARG A 208 1.06 -3.29 -4.10
CA ARG A 208 2.20 -2.39 -4.07
C ARG A 208 2.76 -2.34 -2.65
N ILE A 209 3.95 -2.92 -2.48
CA ILE A 209 4.70 -2.85 -1.23
C ILE A 209 5.57 -1.59 -1.30
N ASP A 210 5.18 -0.58 -0.55
CA ASP A 210 5.95 0.64 -0.33
C ASP A 210 7.05 0.37 0.73
N ASN A 211 8.14 1.13 0.69
CA ASN A 211 9.35 0.81 1.43
C ASN A 211 9.11 0.84 2.95
N ALA A 212 9.31 -0.30 3.62
CA ALA A 212 9.43 -0.35 5.06
C ALA A 212 10.51 0.63 5.52
N THR A 213 10.31 1.30 6.64
CA THR A 213 11.29 2.20 7.27
C THR A 213 12.50 1.45 7.84
N GLY A 214 13.11 0.53 7.08
CA GLY A 214 14.46 0.00 7.27
C GLY A 214 14.77 -0.66 8.62
N ALA A 215 13.77 -0.94 9.47
CA ALA A 215 13.98 -1.30 10.87
C ALA A 215 13.51 -2.72 11.25
N GLY A 216 13.02 -3.53 10.31
CA GLY A 216 12.65 -4.92 10.57
C GLY A 216 13.78 -5.91 10.27
N SER A 217 13.86 -6.97 11.08
CA SER A 217 14.73 -8.12 10.85
C SER A 217 14.13 -9.05 9.77
N VAL A 218 14.92 -9.94 9.17
CA VAL A 218 14.44 -10.93 8.16
C VAL A 218 13.29 -11.81 8.69
N ALA A 219 13.21 -11.99 10.01
CA ALA A 219 12.14 -12.76 10.65
C ALA A 219 10.77 -12.05 10.56
N ASP A 220 10.77 -10.74 10.34
CA ASP A 220 9.56 -9.92 10.34
C ASP A 220 8.94 -9.79 8.94
N TYR A 221 9.42 -10.50 7.91
CA TYR A 221 8.90 -10.34 6.54
C TYR A 221 8.57 -11.64 5.81
N LYS A 222 9.30 -12.73 6.06
CA LYS A 222 9.14 -13.96 5.27
C LYS A 222 7.82 -14.66 5.60
N GLY A 223 6.92 -14.73 4.62
CA GLY A 223 5.63 -15.39 4.78
C GLY A 223 4.62 -14.57 5.59
N ASN A 224 4.90 -13.29 5.84
CA ASN A 224 3.92 -12.39 6.45
C ASN A 224 2.71 -12.25 5.54
N GLU A 225 1.53 -12.30 6.14
CA GLU A 225 0.26 -12.03 5.50
C GLU A 225 0.05 -10.53 5.32
N LEU A 226 -0.06 -10.10 4.07
CA LEU A 226 -0.36 -8.72 3.68
C LEU A 226 -1.85 -8.47 3.53
N ILE A 227 -2.55 -9.43 2.92
CA ILE A 227 -3.97 -9.31 2.60
C ILE A 227 -4.64 -10.63 2.92
N TYR A 228 -5.78 -10.56 3.60
CA TYR A 228 -6.68 -11.68 3.79
C TYR A 228 -8.08 -11.32 3.28
N VAL A 229 -8.60 -12.11 2.33
CA VAL A 229 -10.00 -12.03 1.93
C VAL A 229 -10.79 -13.04 2.74
N ASN A 230 -11.59 -12.55 3.67
CA ASN A 230 -12.44 -13.36 4.54
C ASN A 230 -13.73 -13.78 3.82
N ASP A 231 -13.59 -14.46 2.69
CA ASP A 231 -14.70 -14.98 1.89
C ASP A 231 -14.25 -16.18 1.05
N VAL A 232 -14.83 -17.36 1.28
CA VAL A 232 -14.45 -18.57 0.52
C VAL A 232 -14.87 -18.53 -0.95
N ASN A 233 -15.80 -17.65 -1.32
CA ASN A 233 -16.34 -17.49 -2.66
C ASN A 233 -15.65 -16.38 -3.46
N THR A 234 -14.65 -15.71 -2.89
CA THR A 234 -13.87 -14.70 -3.61
C THR A 234 -13.27 -15.25 -4.90
N ASP A 235 -13.40 -14.48 -5.97
CA ASP A 235 -12.71 -14.71 -7.25
C ASP A 235 -11.63 -13.66 -7.52
N ALA A 236 -11.31 -12.83 -6.50
CA ALA A 236 -10.28 -11.81 -6.60
C ALA A 236 -8.91 -12.43 -6.89
N THR A 237 -8.20 -11.80 -7.81
CA THR A 237 -6.84 -12.16 -8.17
C THR A 237 -5.88 -11.06 -7.80
N PHE A 238 -4.73 -11.42 -7.20
CA PHE A 238 -3.65 -10.50 -6.89
C PHE A 238 -2.47 -10.81 -7.81
N SER A 239 -2.64 -10.51 -9.10
CA SER A 239 -1.77 -11.02 -10.17
C SER A 239 -0.53 -10.17 -10.45
N ALA A 240 -0.49 -8.94 -9.93
CA ALA A 240 0.62 -8.03 -10.13
C ALA A 240 1.20 -7.59 -8.77
N ALA A 241 2.52 -7.47 -8.69
CA ALA A 241 3.19 -6.94 -7.53
C ALA A 241 4.52 -6.31 -7.89
N ASN A 242 4.94 -5.25 -7.20
CA ASN A 242 6.32 -4.77 -7.31
C ASN A 242 7.26 -5.64 -6.47
N LYS A 243 8.55 -5.53 -6.79
CA LYS A 243 9.63 -5.99 -5.90
C LYS A 243 9.91 -4.90 -4.86
N ALA A 244 10.14 -5.31 -3.62
CA ALA A 244 10.56 -4.45 -2.52
C ALA A 244 11.81 -5.03 -1.84
N ASP A 245 12.84 -4.21 -1.67
CA ASP A 245 14.07 -4.62 -0.99
C ASP A 245 13.93 -4.38 0.52
N LEU A 246 13.70 -5.45 1.29
CA LEU A 246 13.46 -5.40 2.73
C LEU A 246 14.66 -6.02 3.47
N GLY A 247 15.58 -5.17 3.89
CA GLY A 247 16.83 -5.59 4.53
C GLY A 247 17.77 -6.29 3.55
N ALA A 248 18.10 -7.56 3.83
CA ALA A 248 19.06 -8.31 3.02
C ALA A 248 18.44 -8.98 1.78
N TYR A 249 17.11 -9.01 1.66
CA TYR A 249 16.43 -9.73 0.58
C TYR A 249 15.42 -8.85 -0.15
N THR A 250 15.18 -9.20 -1.40
CA THR A 250 14.06 -8.69 -2.20
C THR A 250 12.82 -9.56 -1.96
N TYR A 251 11.67 -8.93 -1.83
CA TYR A 251 10.38 -9.56 -1.61
C TYR A 251 9.36 -9.15 -2.67
N GLN A 252 8.35 -9.99 -2.89
CA GLN A 252 7.21 -9.71 -3.75
C GLN A 252 5.95 -10.31 -3.13
N ALA A 253 4.81 -9.67 -3.33
CA ALA A 253 3.53 -10.23 -2.90
C ALA A 253 3.15 -11.44 -3.75
N LYS A 254 2.65 -12.50 -3.11
CA LYS A 254 2.21 -13.73 -3.75
C LYS A 254 0.88 -14.19 -3.17
N GLN A 255 -0.08 -14.47 -4.05
CA GLN A 255 -1.36 -15.04 -3.66
C GLN A 255 -1.25 -16.54 -3.36
N GLU A 256 -1.78 -16.96 -2.21
CA GLU A 256 -1.90 -18.33 -1.74
C GLU A 256 -3.35 -18.57 -1.28
N GLY A 257 -4.24 -18.90 -2.24
CA GLY A 257 -5.68 -18.97 -1.98
C GLY A 257 -6.26 -17.57 -1.75
N ASN A 258 -6.92 -17.37 -0.61
CA ASN A 258 -7.53 -16.10 -0.21
C ASN A 258 -6.56 -15.16 0.51
N THR A 259 -5.34 -15.62 0.74
CA THR A 259 -4.29 -14.85 1.41
C THR A 259 -3.28 -14.36 0.38
N VAL A 260 -2.72 -13.17 0.61
CA VAL A 260 -1.53 -12.68 -0.07
C VAL A 260 -0.40 -12.56 0.94
N VAL A 261 0.74 -13.20 0.66
CA VAL A 261 1.92 -13.20 1.53
C VAL A 261 3.12 -12.51 0.90
N LEU A 262 4.07 -12.08 1.73
CA LEU A 262 5.40 -11.67 1.31
C LEU A 262 6.27 -12.89 0.97
N GLU A 263 6.51 -13.12 -0.31
CA GLU A 263 7.44 -14.13 -0.81
C GLU A 263 8.86 -13.55 -0.88
N GLN A 264 9.80 -14.24 -0.23
CA GLN A 264 11.22 -13.92 -0.28
C GLN A 264 11.83 -14.41 -1.61
N MET A 265 12.52 -13.53 -2.32
CA MET A 265 13.18 -13.81 -3.58
C MET A 265 14.69 -13.96 -3.39
N GLU A 266 15.47 -12.98 -3.87
CA GLU A 266 16.93 -13.00 -3.91
C GLU A 266 17.57 -12.07 -2.87
N LEU A 267 18.89 -12.15 -2.67
CA LEU A 267 19.62 -11.17 -1.87
C LEU A 267 19.65 -9.82 -2.59
N THR A 268 19.55 -8.73 -1.82
CA THR A 268 19.72 -7.39 -2.37
C THR A 268 21.14 -7.20 -2.90
N ASP A 269 21.30 -6.34 -3.90
CA ASP A 269 22.62 -6.01 -4.46
C ASP A 269 23.61 -5.54 -3.37
N TYR A 270 23.11 -4.81 -2.38
CA TYR A 270 23.91 -4.36 -1.23
C TYR A 270 24.40 -5.54 -0.36
N ALA A 271 23.53 -6.51 -0.06
CA ALA A 271 23.91 -7.70 0.71
C ALA A 271 24.92 -8.56 -0.07
N ASN A 272 24.72 -8.72 -1.38
CA ASN A 272 25.66 -9.41 -2.27
C ASN A 272 27.04 -8.74 -2.29
N MET A 273 27.09 -7.41 -2.34
CA MET A 273 28.34 -6.66 -2.26
C MET A 273 29.03 -6.87 -0.90
N ALA A 274 28.30 -6.81 0.21
CA ALA A 274 28.86 -7.04 1.55
C ALA A 274 29.49 -8.43 1.70
N LEU A 275 28.88 -9.47 1.09
CA LEU A 275 29.43 -10.82 1.03
C LEU A 275 30.69 -10.93 0.14
N SER A 276 30.86 -10.04 -0.82
CA SER A 276 32.02 -10.01 -1.74
C SER A 276 33.25 -9.29 -1.19
N ILE A 277 33.11 -8.44 -0.16
CA ILE A 277 34.24 -7.71 0.46
C ILE A 277 35.19 -8.63 1.26
N PRO A 278 34.70 -9.64 2.02
CA PRO A 278 35.57 -10.61 2.70
C PRO A 278 36.49 -11.40 1.74
N SER A 279 36.01 -11.73 0.53
CA SER A 279 36.83 -12.43 -0.46
C SER A 279 37.88 -11.51 -1.08
N ALA A 280 37.56 -10.22 -1.27
CA ALA A 280 38.53 -9.20 -1.67
C ALA A 280 39.65 -9.00 -0.62
N ASN A 281 39.32 -8.97 0.68
CA ASN A 281 40.31 -8.88 1.76
C ASN A 281 41.23 -10.10 1.84
N THR A 282 40.70 -11.30 1.58
CA THR A 282 41.50 -12.53 1.55
C THR A 282 42.51 -12.50 0.40
N ASN A 283 42.11 -11.99 -0.77
CA ASN A 283 43.00 -11.81 -1.90
C ASN A 283 44.08 -10.75 -1.65
N ILE A 284 43.75 -9.63 -0.98
CA ILE A 284 44.73 -8.61 -0.59
C ILE A 284 45.75 -9.18 0.40
N TRP A 285 45.30 -9.91 1.42
CA TRP A 285 46.19 -10.54 2.39
C TRP A 285 47.15 -11.54 1.74
N ASN A 286 46.66 -12.36 0.81
CA ASN A 286 47.49 -13.27 0.04
C ASN A 286 48.51 -12.53 -0.84
N LEU A 287 48.13 -11.40 -1.46
CA LEU A 287 49.02 -10.58 -2.28
C LEU A 287 50.12 -9.90 -1.44
N GLU A 288 49.77 -9.42 -0.25
CA GLU A 288 50.71 -8.82 0.70
C GLU A 288 51.70 -9.86 1.23
N GLN A 289 51.21 -11.07 1.55
CA GLN A 289 52.07 -12.21 1.95
C GLN A 289 53.02 -12.62 0.82
N ASP A 290 52.53 -12.71 -0.42
CA ASP A 290 53.37 -13.07 -1.57
C ASP A 290 54.43 -12.00 -1.86
N THR A 291 54.05 -10.72 -1.71
CA THR A 291 54.98 -9.58 -1.82
C THR A 291 56.05 -9.61 -0.72
N VAL A 292 55.66 -9.85 0.55
CA VAL A 292 56.59 -9.96 1.68
C VAL A 292 57.49 -11.19 1.54
N GLY A 293 56.94 -12.34 1.12
CA GLY A 293 57.68 -13.57 0.85
C GLY A 293 58.71 -13.41 -0.27
N THR A 294 58.34 -12.70 -1.35
CA THR A 294 59.24 -12.34 -2.44
C THR A 294 60.36 -11.40 -1.98
N ARG A 295 60.04 -10.37 -1.18
CA ARG A 295 61.06 -9.46 -0.61
C ARG A 295 62.01 -10.18 0.36
N LEU A 296 61.51 -11.08 1.20
CA LEU A 296 62.34 -11.85 2.14
C LEU A 296 63.25 -12.86 1.43
N THR A 297 62.75 -13.48 0.36
CA THR A 297 63.54 -14.40 -0.46
C THR A 297 64.64 -13.65 -1.21
N ASN A 298 64.34 -12.51 -1.82
CA ASN A 298 65.35 -11.66 -2.47
C ASN A 298 66.37 -11.09 -1.48
N ALA A 299 65.97 -10.76 -0.25
CA ALA A 299 66.90 -10.31 0.80
C ALA A 299 67.87 -11.42 1.26
N ARG A 300 67.44 -12.69 1.27
CA ARG A 300 68.32 -13.83 1.64
C ARG A 300 69.28 -14.25 0.52
N HIS A 301 68.98 -13.95 -0.74
CA HIS A 301 69.85 -14.26 -1.88
C HIS A 301 70.87 -13.16 -2.22
N GLY A 302 70.92 -12.06 -1.44
CA GLY A 302 71.81 -10.92 -1.66
C GLY A 302 73.17 -10.95 -0.96
N LEU A 303 73.51 -11.99 -0.19
CA LEU A 303 74.82 -12.10 0.50
C LEU A 303 75.41 -13.50 0.29
N ALA A 304 75.76 -13.84 -0.95
CA ALA A 304 76.87 -14.76 -1.18
C ALA A 304 78.16 -13.97 -0.91
N ASP A 305 78.62 -13.99 0.34
CA ASP A 305 79.99 -13.64 0.70
C ASP A 305 80.93 -14.68 0.05
N ASN A 306 81.39 -14.38 -1.17
CA ASN A 306 82.54 -15.07 -1.75
C ASN A 306 83.77 -14.56 -1.02
N GLY A 307 84.09 -15.23 0.08
CA GLY A 307 85.25 -14.95 0.93
C GLY A 307 86.51 -14.69 0.11
N GLY A 308 86.94 -13.43 0.10
CA GLY A 308 88.27 -13.01 -0.32
C GLY A 308 89.19 -13.07 0.90
N ALA A 309 90.00 -14.12 1.00
CA ALA A 309 91.13 -14.17 1.90
C ALA A 309 92.27 -13.29 1.34
N TRP A 310 92.74 -12.34 2.16
CA TRP A 310 93.98 -11.54 2.11
C TRP A 310 94.42 -10.96 0.76
#